data_AF-A0A060XNF9-F1
#
_entry.id   AF-A0A060XNF9-F1
#
_cell.length_a   1.000
_cell.length_b   1.000
_cell.length_c   1.000
_cell.angle_alpha   90.00
_cell.angle_beta   90.00
_cell.angle_gamma   90.00
#
_symmetry.space_group_name_H-M   'P 1'
#
loop_
_entity.id
_entity.type
_entity.pdbx_description
1 polymer ?
#
loop_
_entity_poly.entity_id
_entity_poly.type
_entity_poly.pdbx_seq_one_letter_code
_entity_poly.pdbx_strand_id
1 'polypeptide(L)'
;MTDDWKGLFERGRVIPPHSQTVRLAQDSSHTHSQGFQIILKHLDGPHIQQEKKEGESEGNRKREPVKYQLSVSLFDTSHQHFFGRTLKSLPQQMSGVHRAMFNEVVYLHTSLRLPSVVAVVELVALQPRADGSQHALGCGFAILHLFSSMTEPQATEGDRRLSMYHGTPRTLLHPLVRDPIEQNKLLRPIDGAHLVCSFKPHPALAPAMHLFPQNMLVSGDENIPGVTPSPTGDSLLKPHMVKSLTCFLDRLSISLHPSLEKFESQLLQHVSTDCHNT
;
A
#
# COMPACT_ATOMS: atom_id res chain seq x y z
N MET A 1 -24.10 9.60 12.96
CA MET A 1 -22.62 9.58 12.79
C MET A 1 -22.06 8.14 12.86
N THR A 2 -22.79 7.14 12.35
CA THR A 2 -22.50 5.70 12.60
C THR A 2 -22.21 4.89 11.34
N ASP A 3 -22.26 5.47 10.14
CA ASP A 3 -22.17 4.72 8.88
C ASP A 3 -20.76 4.62 8.27
N ASP A 4 -19.71 5.22 8.86
CA ASP A 4 -18.35 5.18 8.27
C ASP A 4 -17.40 4.17 8.94
N TRP A 5 -17.85 3.37 9.91
CA TRP A 5 -16.98 2.38 10.57
C TRP A 5 -16.48 1.29 9.61
N LYS A 6 -17.33 0.87 8.67
CA LYS A 6 -16.93 -0.09 7.64
C LYS A 6 -15.86 0.50 6.72
N GLY A 7 -16.04 1.75 6.30
CA GLY A 7 -15.04 2.49 5.52
C GLY A 7 -13.73 2.65 6.28
N LEU A 8 -13.77 3.02 7.55
CA LEU A 8 -12.60 3.12 8.42
C LEU A 8 -11.89 1.78 8.59
N PHE A 9 -12.63 0.69 8.82
CA PHE A 9 -12.06 -0.65 8.97
C PHE A 9 -11.41 -1.13 7.67
N GLU A 10 -12.07 -0.95 6.53
CA GLU A 10 -11.51 -1.29 5.23
C GLU A 10 -10.25 -0.47 4.90
N ARG A 11 -10.24 0.83 5.25
CA ARG A 11 -9.06 1.71 5.11
C ARG A 11 -7.92 1.34 6.06
N GLY A 12 -8.26 0.87 7.27
CA GLY A 12 -7.31 0.54 8.34
C GLY A 12 -6.86 -0.92 8.37
N ARG A 13 -7.35 -1.78 7.46
CA ARG A 13 -7.01 -3.20 7.44
C ARG A 13 -5.53 -3.39 7.08
N VAL A 14 -4.77 -3.98 8.00
CA VAL A 14 -3.37 -4.33 7.80
C VAL A 14 -3.24 -5.84 7.69
N ILE A 15 -2.60 -6.31 6.61
CA ILE A 15 -2.25 -7.72 6.43
C ILE A 15 -0.87 -7.95 7.06
N PRO A 16 -0.69 -8.95 7.93
CA PRO A 16 0.64 -9.21 8.50
C PRO A 16 1.62 -9.72 7.43
N PRO A 17 2.93 -9.40 7.57
CA PRO A 17 3.96 -10.01 6.73
C PRO A 17 4.05 -11.52 6.95
N HIS A 18 4.63 -12.24 5.99
CA HIS A 18 4.83 -13.67 6.11
C HIS A 18 5.81 -14.01 7.24
N SER A 19 5.51 -15.04 8.02
CA SER A 19 6.23 -15.34 9.28
C SER A 19 7.70 -15.69 9.06
N GLN A 20 8.02 -16.38 7.96
CA GLN A 20 9.41 -16.72 7.61
C GLN A 20 10.21 -15.47 7.23
N THR A 21 9.60 -14.50 6.56
CA THR A 21 10.21 -13.21 6.21
C THR A 21 10.55 -12.41 7.45
N VAL A 22 9.66 -12.40 8.45
CA VAL A 22 9.91 -11.77 9.74
C VAL A 22 11.12 -12.42 10.44
N ARG A 23 11.21 -13.75 10.45
CA ARG A 23 12.33 -14.48 11.06
C ARG A 23 13.65 -14.16 10.34
N LEU A 24 13.67 -14.22 9.01
CA LEU A 24 14.85 -13.89 8.22
C LEU A 24 15.34 -12.46 8.47
N ALA A 25 14.42 -11.50 8.56
CA ALA A 25 14.77 -10.11 8.88
C ALA A 25 15.39 -9.97 10.28
N GLN A 26 14.89 -10.71 11.28
CA GLN A 26 15.46 -10.73 12.63
C GLN A 26 16.90 -11.28 12.65
N ASP A 27 17.17 -12.33 11.87
CA ASP A 27 18.49 -12.95 11.79
C ASP A 27 19.53 -12.04 11.08
N SER A 28 19.07 -11.18 10.16
CA SER A 28 19.90 -10.31 9.33
C SER A 28 20.55 -9.10 10.04
N SER A 29 20.65 -9.10 11.37
CA SER A 29 21.14 -7.99 12.24
C SER A 29 20.29 -6.71 12.25
N HIS A 30 19.18 -6.68 11.52
CA HIS A 30 18.30 -5.54 11.33
C HIS A 30 17.05 -5.58 12.22
N THR A 31 17.25 -5.77 13.52
CA THR A 31 16.15 -5.96 14.49
C THR A 31 15.28 -4.72 14.69
N HIS A 32 15.85 -3.52 14.54
CA HIS A 32 15.12 -2.28 14.71
C HIS A 32 14.47 -1.80 13.41
N SER A 33 13.23 -1.35 13.55
CA SER A 33 12.48 -0.68 12.49
C SER A 33 13.16 0.64 12.12
N GLN A 34 13.20 0.95 10.82
CA GLN A 34 13.73 2.22 10.30
C GLN A 34 12.66 2.92 9.47
N GLY A 35 12.61 4.25 9.55
CA GLY A 35 11.72 5.09 8.74
C GLY A 35 12.26 5.38 7.33
N PHE A 36 11.37 5.41 6.35
CA PHE A 36 11.66 5.64 4.94
C PHE A 36 10.59 6.54 4.30
N GLN A 37 10.96 7.11 3.16
CA GLN A 37 10.11 7.93 2.32
C GLN A 37 10.16 7.42 0.87
N ILE A 38 9.00 7.22 0.26
CA ILE A 38 8.80 7.00 -1.17
C ILE A 38 8.18 8.28 -1.74
N ILE A 39 8.74 8.81 -2.83
CA ILE A 39 8.19 9.97 -3.53
C ILE A 39 7.76 9.51 -4.92
N LEU A 40 6.47 9.56 -5.20
CA LEU A 40 5.87 9.21 -6.50
C LEU A 40 5.64 10.51 -7.27
N LYS A 41 6.54 10.83 -8.19
CA LYS A 41 6.54 12.14 -8.85
C LYS A 41 5.51 12.18 -9.97
N HIS A 42 5.71 11.36 -10.99
CA HIS A 42 4.89 11.40 -12.18
C HIS A 42 4.93 10.13 -12.98
N LEU A 43 3.91 9.97 -13.80
CA LEU A 43 3.81 8.88 -14.75
C LEU A 43 3.79 9.44 -16.17
N ASP A 44 4.66 8.90 -17.02
CA ASP A 44 4.65 9.07 -18.47
C ASP A 44 3.98 7.84 -19.09
N GLY A 45 3.06 8.00 -20.04
CA GLY A 45 2.32 6.85 -20.58
C GLY A 45 1.47 7.17 -21.81
N PRO A 46 2.06 7.23 -23.03
CA PRO A 46 1.36 7.58 -24.26
C PRO A 46 0.14 6.71 -24.57
N HIS A 47 0.25 5.41 -24.30
CA HIS A 47 -0.75 4.41 -24.70
C HIS A 47 -1.80 4.12 -23.61
N ILE A 48 -1.64 4.64 -22.38
CA ILE A 48 -2.55 4.37 -21.25
C ILE A 48 -3.96 4.97 -21.48
N GLN A 49 -4.09 5.89 -22.44
CA GLN A 49 -5.39 6.47 -22.83
C GLN A 49 -6.05 5.80 -24.04
N GLN A 50 -5.35 4.94 -24.80
CA GLN A 50 -5.79 4.56 -26.15
C GLN A 50 -6.79 3.40 -26.21
N GLU A 51 -6.88 2.53 -25.19
CA GLU A 51 -7.71 1.30 -25.27
C GLU A 51 -9.24 1.52 -25.22
N LYS A 52 -9.77 2.75 -25.32
CA LYS A 52 -11.22 3.01 -25.36
C LYS A 52 -11.68 4.08 -26.36
N LYS A 53 -10.99 4.21 -27.50
CA LYS A 53 -11.54 4.97 -28.65
C LYS A 53 -12.34 4.11 -29.66
N GLU A 54 -12.25 2.79 -29.63
CA GLU A 54 -12.92 1.90 -30.62
C GLU A 54 -14.29 1.36 -30.16
N GLY A 55 -15.12 2.23 -29.60
CA GLY A 55 -16.51 1.90 -29.22
C GLY A 55 -17.41 3.13 -29.30
N GLU A 56 -17.67 3.60 -30.52
CA GLU A 56 -18.84 4.42 -30.88
C GLU A 56 -20.11 3.67 -30.41
N SER A 57 -21.22 4.24 -29.95
CA SER A 57 -21.83 5.56 -29.96
C SER A 57 -22.79 5.60 -28.76
N GLU A 58 -22.93 6.74 -28.06
CA GLU A 58 -24.22 7.16 -27.48
C GLU A 58 -24.07 8.51 -26.78
N GLY A 59 -24.84 9.48 -27.27
CA GLY A 59 -25.36 10.58 -26.47
C GLY A 59 -24.39 11.71 -26.13
N ASN A 60 -24.74 12.91 -26.57
CA ASN A 60 -24.12 14.20 -26.28
C ASN A 60 -24.15 14.56 -24.77
N ARG A 61 -23.40 13.83 -23.94
CA ARG A 61 -23.07 14.19 -22.56
C ARG A 61 -21.58 14.48 -22.49
N LYS A 62 -21.26 15.66 -21.96
CA LYS A 62 -19.89 16.12 -21.66
C LYS A 62 -19.23 15.07 -20.76
N ARG A 63 -18.48 14.11 -21.33
CA ARG A 63 -17.79 13.06 -20.55
C ARG A 63 -16.78 13.76 -19.65
N GLU A 64 -16.95 13.61 -18.35
CA GLU A 64 -15.97 14.09 -17.39
C GLU A 64 -14.61 13.41 -17.68
N PRO A 65 -13.51 14.15 -17.50
CA PRO A 65 -12.18 13.60 -17.75
C PRO A 65 -11.89 12.45 -16.79
N VAL A 66 -11.32 11.37 -17.33
CA VAL A 66 -10.84 10.23 -16.53
C VAL A 66 -9.76 10.72 -15.56
N LYS A 67 -9.90 10.36 -14.28
CA LYS A 67 -8.88 10.62 -13.26
C LYS A 67 -8.08 9.34 -13.02
N TYR A 68 -6.84 9.49 -12.58
CA TYR A 68 -5.92 8.40 -12.29
C TYR A 68 -5.48 8.47 -10.84
N GLN A 69 -5.31 7.33 -10.21
CA GLN A 69 -4.86 7.18 -8.83
C GLN A 69 -3.74 6.14 -8.78
N LEU A 70 -2.73 6.36 -7.94
CA LEU A 70 -1.73 5.34 -7.64
C LEU A 70 -2.16 4.56 -6.40
N SER A 71 -2.09 3.23 -6.47
CA SER A 71 -2.25 2.35 -5.31
C SER A 71 -0.92 1.69 -5.00
N VAL A 72 -0.42 1.86 -3.77
CA VAL A 72 0.89 1.33 -3.34
C VAL A 72 0.67 0.23 -2.32
N SER A 73 1.24 -0.95 -2.55
CA SER A 73 1.18 -2.08 -1.61
C SER A 73 2.56 -2.69 -1.41
N LEU A 74 2.82 -3.27 -0.24
CA LEU A 74 4.04 -4.05 0.00
C LEU A 74 3.82 -5.49 -0.47
N PHE A 75 4.87 -6.07 -1.06
CA PHE A 75 4.86 -7.42 -1.58
C PHE A 75 6.17 -8.12 -1.23
N ASP A 76 6.08 -9.37 -0.82
CA ASP A 76 7.21 -10.26 -0.61
C ASP A 76 7.32 -11.23 -1.79
N THR A 77 8.37 -11.06 -2.59
CA THR A 77 8.62 -11.86 -3.79
C THR A 77 8.93 -13.31 -3.48
N SER A 78 9.57 -13.58 -2.33
CA SER A 78 9.97 -14.94 -1.93
C SER A 78 8.79 -15.82 -1.55
N HIS A 79 7.72 -15.21 -1.01
CA HIS A 79 6.53 -15.91 -0.56
C HIS A 79 5.27 -15.58 -1.37
N GLN A 80 5.41 -14.77 -2.43
CA GLN A 80 4.31 -14.26 -3.24
C GLN A 80 3.15 -13.71 -2.41
N HIS A 81 3.49 -12.85 -1.43
CA HIS A 81 2.54 -12.42 -0.40
C HIS A 81 2.43 -10.90 -0.33
N PHE A 82 1.23 -10.37 -0.54
CA PHE A 82 0.95 -8.96 -0.26
C PHE A 82 0.73 -8.77 1.24
N PHE A 83 1.31 -7.71 1.78
CA PHE A 83 1.19 -7.40 3.20
C PHE A 83 1.13 -5.88 3.46
N GLY A 84 0.89 -5.51 4.71
CA GLY A 84 0.73 -4.13 5.14
C GLY A 84 -0.66 -3.58 4.79
N ARG A 85 -0.73 -2.26 4.64
CA ARG A 85 -1.91 -1.52 4.17
C ARG A 85 -1.62 -0.98 2.76
N THR A 86 -2.59 -1.11 1.86
CA THR A 86 -2.52 -0.46 0.54
C THR A 86 -2.85 1.03 0.68
N LEU A 87 -1.92 1.89 0.30
CA LEU A 87 -2.14 3.33 0.18
C LEU A 87 -2.77 3.65 -1.17
N LYS A 88 -3.68 4.63 -1.22
CA LYS A 88 -4.23 5.19 -2.45
C LYS A 88 -3.95 6.68 -2.50
N SER A 89 -3.28 7.17 -3.54
CA SER A 89 -2.98 8.59 -3.72
C SER A 89 -4.24 9.41 -3.99
N LEU A 90 -4.13 10.73 -3.97
CA LEU A 90 -5.20 11.57 -4.51
C LEU A 90 -5.39 11.32 -6.02
N PRO A 91 -6.64 11.36 -6.53
CA PRO A 91 -6.90 11.29 -7.96
C PRO A 91 -6.34 12.48 -8.72
N GLN A 92 -5.59 12.22 -9.78
CA GLN A 92 -4.95 13.21 -10.64
C GLN A 92 -5.47 13.10 -12.07
N GLN A 93 -5.58 14.24 -12.74
CA GLN A 93 -5.89 14.25 -14.16
C GLN A 93 -4.59 14.21 -14.96
N MET A 94 -4.62 13.52 -16.11
CA MET A 94 -3.50 13.53 -17.04
C MET A 94 -3.42 14.91 -17.70
N SER A 95 -2.31 15.62 -17.50
CA SER A 95 -2.07 16.95 -18.05
C SER A 95 -1.22 16.87 -19.33
N GLY A 96 -1.68 17.49 -20.42
CA GLY A 96 -0.91 17.57 -21.68
C GLY A 96 -0.71 16.23 -22.41
N VAL A 97 0.46 16.05 -23.04
CA VAL A 97 0.85 14.90 -23.88
C VAL A 97 1.26 13.70 -23.02
N HIS A 98 0.28 13.06 -22.40
CA HIS A 98 0.40 11.75 -21.75
C HIS A 98 1.19 11.67 -20.43
N ARG A 99 1.18 12.74 -19.63
CA ARG A 99 1.82 12.77 -18.31
C ARG A 99 0.80 13.02 -17.19
N ALA A 100 0.90 12.27 -16.09
CA ALA A 100 0.12 12.50 -14.87
C ALA A 100 1.07 12.89 -13.72
N MET A 101 0.83 14.06 -13.12
CA MET A 101 1.61 14.58 -11.99
C MET A 101 0.95 14.11 -10.69
N PHE A 102 1.66 13.30 -9.89
CA PHE A 102 1.16 12.82 -8.61
C PHE A 102 1.77 13.60 -7.45
N ASN A 103 3.10 13.76 -7.45
CA ASN A 103 3.86 14.39 -6.36
C ASN A 103 3.46 13.87 -4.98
N GLU A 104 3.13 12.57 -4.91
CA GLU A 104 2.66 11.92 -3.69
C GLU A 104 3.87 11.48 -2.85
N VAL A 105 3.83 11.79 -1.56
CA VAL A 105 4.88 11.44 -0.62
C VAL A 105 4.34 10.43 0.38
N VAL A 106 4.92 9.24 0.37
CA VAL A 106 4.50 8.10 1.18
C VAL A 106 5.58 7.77 2.20
N TYR A 107 5.18 7.64 3.44
CA TYR A 107 6.02 7.28 4.56
C TYR A 107 5.75 5.84 4.98
N LEU A 108 6.80 5.13 5.39
CA LEU A 108 6.69 3.84 6.04
C LEU A 108 7.82 3.66 7.04
N HIS A 109 7.63 2.75 7.99
CA HIS A 109 8.75 2.19 8.72
C HIS A 109 8.64 0.67 8.79
N THR A 110 9.79 0.01 8.69
CA THR A 110 9.87 -1.45 8.65
C THR A 110 11.20 -1.95 9.18
N SER A 111 11.18 -3.12 9.83
CA SER A 111 12.36 -3.93 10.09
C SER A 111 12.67 -4.91 8.94
N LEU A 112 11.74 -5.11 8.00
CA LEU A 112 11.84 -6.07 6.90
C LEU A 112 12.69 -5.52 5.74
N ARG A 113 13.96 -5.25 6.03
CA ARG A 113 14.92 -4.68 5.07
C ARG A 113 15.58 -5.76 4.22
N LEU A 114 14.75 -6.58 3.57
CA LEU A 114 15.17 -7.72 2.74
C LEU A 114 14.98 -7.39 1.25
N PRO A 115 15.85 -7.89 0.34
CA PRO A 115 15.69 -7.65 -1.10
C PRO A 115 14.38 -8.19 -1.69
N SER A 116 13.78 -9.20 -1.06
CA SER A 116 12.49 -9.74 -1.49
C SER A 116 11.31 -8.83 -1.17
N VAL A 117 11.51 -7.82 -0.32
CA VAL A 117 10.47 -6.87 0.07
C VAL A 117 10.48 -5.69 -0.90
N VAL A 118 9.43 -5.60 -1.69
CA VAL A 118 9.24 -4.58 -2.72
C VAL A 118 7.95 -3.79 -2.49
N ALA A 119 7.88 -2.59 -3.04
CA ALA A 119 6.62 -1.85 -3.18
C ALA A 119 6.08 -2.04 -4.60
N VAL A 120 4.81 -2.41 -4.71
CA VAL A 120 4.10 -2.52 -5.99
C VAL A 120 3.20 -1.30 -6.13
N VAL A 121 3.36 -0.57 -7.23
CA VAL A 121 2.60 0.65 -7.52
C VAL A 121 1.68 0.38 -8.71
N GLU A 122 0.38 0.29 -8.45
CA GLU A 122 -0.65 0.11 -9.46
C GLU A 122 -1.20 1.47 -9.91
N LEU A 123 -1.35 1.67 -11.21
CA LEU A 123 -2.10 2.78 -11.78
C LEU A 123 -3.56 2.37 -11.95
N VAL A 124 -4.47 3.14 -11.35
CA VAL A 124 -5.90 2.89 -11.38
C VAL A 124 -6.61 4.06 -12.06
N ALA A 125 -7.32 3.80 -13.16
CA ALA A 125 -8.23 4.77 -13.76
C ALA A 125 -9.57 4.78 -13.02
N LEU A 126 -10.02 5.96 -12.64
CA LEU A 126 -11.29 6.23 -11.98
C LEU A 126 -12.25 6.81 -13.03
N GLN A 127 -13.20 5.99 -13.47
CA GLN A 127 -14.22 6.36 -14.45
C GLN A 127 -15.53 6.70 -13.72
N PRO A 128 -16.09 7.90 -13.91
CA PRO A 128 -17.39 8.23 -13.33
C PRO A 128 -18.48 7.36 -13.97
N ARG A 129 -19.36 6.81 -13.14
CA ARG A 129 -20.56 6.08 -13.55
C ARG A 129 -21.76 7.01 -13.53
N ALA A 130 -22.81 6.64 -14.28
CA ALA A 130 -24.04 7.44 -14.39
C ALA A 130 -24.81 7.58 -13.06
N ASP A 131 -24.57 6.68 -12.11
CA ASP A 131 -25.13 6.69 -10.75
C ASP A 131 -24.35 7.59 -9.77
N GLY A 132 -23.31 8.28 -10.24
CA GLY A 132 -22.43 9.12 -9.42
C GLY A 132 -21.32 8.34 -8.68
N SER A 133 -21.30 7.00 -8.79
CA SER A 133 -20.20 6.18 -8.27
C SER A 133 -18.99 6.22 -9.20
N GLN A 134 -17.84 5.74 -8.73
CA GLN A 134 -16.63 5.63 -9.55
C GLN A 134 -16.28 4.16 -9.80
N HIS A 135 -16.01 3.84 -11.06
CA HIS A 135 -15.46 2.55 -11.47
C HIS A 135 -13.93 2.63 -11.51
N ALA A 136 -13.28 1.82 -10.68
CA ALA A 136 -11.82 1.70 -10.63
C ALA A 136 -11.35 0.57 -11.56
N LEU A 137 -10.45 0.90 -12.50
CA LEU A 137 -9.87 -0.04 -13.46
C LEU A 137 -8.35 0.01 -13.39
N GLY A 138 -7.69 -1.12 -13.14
CA GLY A 138 -6.23 -1.21 -13.20
C GLY A 138 -5.73 -1.03 -14.63
N CYS A 139 -4.78 -0.09 -14.82
CA CYS A 139 -4.18 0.26 -16.11
C CYS A 139 -2.74 -0.23 -16.25
N GLY A 140 -2.24 -0.95 -15.25
CA GLY A 140 -0.87 -1.44 -15.19
C GLY A 140 -0.25 -1.18 -13.83
N PHE A 141 0.93 -1.75 -13.61
CA PHE A 141 1.64 -1.60 -12.34
C PHE A 141 3.16 -1.59 -12.54
N ALA A 142 3.88 -1.02 -11.58
CA ALA A 142 5.33 -1.01 -11.52
C ALA A 142 5.81 -1.66 -10.22
N ILE A 143 7.06 -2.13 -10.24
CA ILE A 143 7.72 -2.74 -9.07
C ILE A 143 8.87 -1.84 -8.65
N LEU A 144 8.86 -1.42 -7.39
CA LEU A 144 9.91 -0.64 -6.75
C LEU A 144 10.66 -1.52 -5.75
N HIS A 145 11.90 -1.88 -6.08
CA HIS A 145 12.82 -2.52 -5.14
C HIS A 145 13.23 -1.54 -4.04
N LEU A 146 12.87 -1.88 -2.80
CA LEU A 146 13.15 -1.03 -1.64
C LEU A 146 14.58 -1.26 -1.12
N PHE A 147 15.02 -2.51 -1.08
CA PHE A 147 16.29 -2.91 -0.48
C PHE A 147 17.13 -3.71 -1.48
N SER A 148 18.45 -3.55 -1.42
CA SER A 148 19.40 -4.30 -2.26
C SER A 148 20.01 -5.46 -1.47
N SER A 149 20.45 -6.51 -2.17
CA SER A 149 21.21 -7.62 -1.58
C SER A 149 22.62 -7.20 -1.16
N MET A 150 23.14 -6.11 -1.74
CA MET A 150 24.42 -5.54 -1.34
C MET A 150 24.25 -4.69 -0.09
N THR A 151 25.11 -4.94 0.89
CA THR A 151 25.19 -4.33 2.22
C THR A 151 25.60 -2.86 2.20
N GLU A 152 25.12 -2.10 1.22
CA GLU A 152 25.32 -0.67 1.09
C GLU A 152 23.96 0.01 0.90
N PRO A 153 23.72 1.16 1.55
CA PRO A 153 22.58 1.98 1.23
C PRO A 153 22.78 2.52 -0.20
N GLN A 154 22.24 1.84 -1.21
CA GLN A 154 21.80 2.56 -2.40
C GLN A 154 20.55 3.35 -2.04
N ALA A 155 20.73 4.34 -1.15
CA ALA A 155 20.12 5.63 -1.35
C ALA A 155 20.72 6.14 -2.67
N THR A 156 20.21 5.63 -3.80
CA THR A 156 20.32 6.36 -5.05
C THR A 156 19.54 7.63 -4.78
N GLU A 157 20.22 8.68 -4.30
CA GLU A 157 19.73 10.04 -4.21
C GLU A 157 19.42 10.49 -5.64
N GLY A 158 18.31 10.01 -6.18
CA GLY A 158 18.04 10.11 -7.59
C GLY A 158 16.70 9.49 -7.93
N ASP A 159 16.08 10.08 -8.94
CA ASP A 159 14.85 9.58 -9.48
C ASP A 159 15.09 8.26 -10.21
N ARG A 160 14.31 7.25 -9.85
CA ARG A 160 14.21 5.97 -10.54
C ARG A 160 13.06 6.05 -11.53
N ARG A 161 13.30 5.55 -12.74
CA ARG A 161 12.29 5.40 -13.79
C ARG A 161 11.90 3.93 -13.87
N LEU A 162 10.75 3.59 -13.30
CA LEU A 162 10.22 2.23 -13.27
C LEU A 162 9.39 1.98 -14.52
N SER A 163 9.59 0.84 -15.19
CA SER A 163 8.71 0.40 -16.27
C SER A 163 7.34 0.00 -15.72
N MET A 164 6.28 0.40 -16.43
CA MET A 164 4.93 -0.09 -16.16
C MET A 164 4.73 -1.43 -16.87
N TYR A 165 4.02 -2.36 -16.25
CA TYR A 165 3.64 -3.66 -16.79
C TYR A 165 2.13 -3.74 -17.00
N HIS A 166 1.71 -4.46 -18.05
CA HIS A 166 0.30 -4.71 -18.33
C HIS A 166 -0.37 -5.57 -17.25
N GLY A 167 -1.69 -5.41 -17.12
CA GLY A 167 -2.52 -6.22 -16.22
C GLY A 167 -2.61 -5.64 -14.81
N THR A 168 -2.86 -6.52 -13.84
CA THR A 168 -3.02 -6.14 -12.42
C THR A 168 -1.90 -6.74 -11.58
N PRO A 169 -1.56 -6.16 -10.42
CA PRO A 169 -0.59 -6.72 -9.47
C PRO A 169 -0.86 -8.17 -9.07
N ARG A 170 -2.09 -8.67 -9.24
CA ARG A 170 -2.44 -10.07 -8.96
C ARG A 170 -1.64 -11.07 -9.81
N THR A 171 -1.09 -10.65 -10.95
CA THR A 171 -0.19 -11.49 -11.76
C THR A 171 1.03 -11.95 -10.96
N LEU A 172 1.47 -11.17 -9.96
CA LEU A 172 2.59 -11.53 -9.07
C LEU A 172 2.28 -12.74 -8.17
N LEU A 173 1.00 -13.08 -7.98
CA LEU A 173 0.57 -14.27 -7.25
C LEU A 173 0.59 -15.54 -8.12
N HIS A 174 0.93 -15.41 -9.40
CA HIS A 174 0.97 -16.56 -10.29
C HIS A 174 2.19 -17.44 -9.96
N PRO A 175 2.06 -18.77 -9.79
CA PRO A 175 3.16 -19.64 -9.35
C PRO A 175 4.40 -19.66 -10.27
N LEU A 176 4.21 -19.29 -11.55
CA LEU A 176 5.29 -19.18 -12.54
C LEU A 176 6.04 -17.83 -12.50
N VAL A 177 5.54 -16.83 -11.76
CA VAL A 177 6.21 -15.54 -11.55
C VAL A 177 7.16 -15.67 -10.38
N ARG A 178 8.42 -15.96 -10.68
CA ARG A 178 9.50 -16.10 -9.70
C ARG A 178 10.62 -15.10 -9.97
N ASP A 179 11.42 -14.87 -8.95
CA ASP A 179 12.59 -14.01 -9.06
C ASP A 179 13.62 -14.55 -10.09
N PRO A 180 14.27 -13.66 -10.86
CA PRO A 180 14.03 -12.22 -10.95
C PRO A 180 12.72 -11.90 -11.72
N ILE A 181 11.80 -11.20 -11.06
CA ILE A 181 10.43 -10.98 -11.54
C ILE A 181 10.41 -10.24 -12.89
N GLU A 182 11.31 -9.29 -13.10
CA GLU A 182 11.38 -8.45 -14.29
C GLU A 182 11.74 -9.22 -15.57
N GLN A 183 12.35 -10.40 -15.43
CA GLN A 183 12.72 -11.26 -16.57
C GLN A 183 11.60 -12.24 -16.93
N ASN A 184 10.51 -12.24 -16.16
CA ASN A 184 9.43 -13.18 -16.36
C ASN A 184 8.61 -12.82 -17.61
N LYS A 185 8.46 -13.78 -18.52
CA LYS A 185 7.71 -13.61 -19.78
C LYS A 185 6.23 -13.25 -19.59
N LEU A 186 5.66 -13.52 -18.41
CA LEU A 186 4.28 -13.15 -18.06
C LEU A 186 4.15 -11.65 -17.77
N LEU A 187 5.23 -10.97 -17.41
CA LEU A 187 5.27 -9.53 -17.21
C LEU A 187 5.65 -8.83 -18.50
N ARG A 188 4.65 -8.30 -19.20
CA ARG A 188 4.85 -7.53 -20.42
C ARG A 188 4.93 -6.04 -20.08
N PRO A 189 6.07 -5.36 -20.34
CA PRO A 189 6.15 -3.93 -20.13
C PRO A 189 5.23 -3.19 -21.11
N ILE A 190 4.73 -2.02 -20.70
CA ILE A 190 3.92 -1.12 -21.52
C ILE A 190 4.89 -0.15 -22.20
N ASP A 191 4.91 -0.17 -23.53
CA ASP A 191 5.88 0.62 -24.30
C ASP A 191 5.76 2.13 -24.06
N GLY A 192 6.89 2.72 -23.66
CA GLY A 192 7.02 4.14 -23.35
C GLY A 192 6.33 4.58 -22.05
N ALA A 193 5.77 3.66 -21.25
CA ALA A 193 5.11 4.00 -20.00
C ALA A 193 6.02 3.76 -18.79
N HIS A 194 6.23 4.80 -18.00
CA HIS A 194 7.12 4.77 -16.85
C HIS A 194 6.62 5.60 -15.68
N LEU A 195 6.85 5.09 -14.47
CA LEU A 195 6.67 5.83 -13.23
C LEU A 195 8.01 6.36 -12.74
N VAL A 196 8.09 7.68 -12.53
CA VAL A 196 9.25 8.34 -11.93
C VAL A 196 9.04 8.47 -10.43
N CYS A 197 9.92 7.86 -9.64
CA CYS A 197 9.83 7.86 -8.19
C CYS A 197 11.21 7.80 -7.52
N SER A 198 11.29 8.10 -6.23
CA SER A 198 12.50 7.90 -5.43
C SER A 198 12.19 7.21 -4.11
N PHE A 199 13.13 6.44 -3.58
CA PHE A 199 13.05 5.81 -2.26
C PHE A 199 14.29 6.18 -1.46
N LYS A 200 14.12 6.64 -0.22
CA LYS A 200 15.23 7.00 0.66
C LYS A 200 14.92 6.77 2.14
N PRO A 201 15.96 6.55 2.97
CA PRO A 201 15.82 6.63 4.42
C PRO A 201 15.25 7.98 4.87
N HIS A 202 14.42 7.96 5.91
CA HIS A 202 13.85 9.16 6.52
C HIS A 202 13.96 9.12 8.05
N PRO A 203 15.16 9.42 8.61
CA PRO A 203 15.40 9.36 10.06
C PRO A 203 14.49 10.30 10.87
N ALA A 204 14.02 11.40 10.27
CA ALA A 204 13.11 12.33 10.94
C ALA A 204 11.74 11.70 11.29
N LEU A 205 11.41 10.53 10.74
CA LEU A 205 10.20 9.78 11.10
C LEU A 205 10.30 9.11 12.48
N ALA A 206 11.51 8.85 12.98
CA ALA A 206 11.76 8.13 14.23
C ALA A 206 10.85 8.52 15.41
N PRO A 207 10.65 9.82 15.75
CA PRO A 207 9.78 10.20 16.85
C PRO A 207 8.32 9.79 16.65
N ALA A 208 7.82 9.66 15.42
CA ALA A 208 6.42 9.33 15.12
C ALA A 208 6.16 7.83 14.89
N MET A 209 7.21 7.01 14.74
CA MET A 209 7.08 5.58 14.38
C MET A 209 6.29 4.73 15.38
N HIS A 210 6.13 5.19 16.62
CA HIS A 210 5.35 4.48 17.63
C HIS A 210 3.84 4.78 17.55
N LEU A 211 3.43 5.77 16.75
CA LEU A 211 2.04 6.21 16.59
C LEU A 211 1.28 5.44 15.52
N PHE A 212 1.97 4.65 14.70
CA PHE A 212 1.35 3.80 13.69
C PHE A 212 2.11 2.47 13.53
N PRO A 213 1.45 1.41 13.02
CA PRO A 213 2.07 0.09 12.90
C PRO A 213 3.20 0.04 11.86
N GLN A 214 4.16 -0.86 12.10
CA GLN A 214 5.17 -1.21 11.09
C GLN A 214 4.50 -1.74 9.80
N ASN A 215 5.16 -1.53 8.66
CA ASN A 215 4.68 -1.95 7.33
C ASN A 215 3.36 -1.28 6.89
N MET A 216 2.95 -0.21 7.58
CA MET A 216 1.86 0.65 7.14
C MET A 216 2.41 1.77 6.24
N LEU A 217 1.86 1.88 5.03
CA LEU A 217 2.10 3.00 4.12
C LEU A 217 1.15 4.14 4.50
N VAL A 218 1.69 5.34 4.69
CA VAL A 218 0.94 6.51 5.17
C VAL A 218 1.31 7.75 4.36
N SER A 219 0.32 8.52 3.90
CA SER A 219 0.57 9.82 3.25
C SER A 219 0.84 10.93 4.28
N GLY A 220 1.56 11.98 3.87
CA GLY A 220 1.94 13.09 4.75
C GLY A 220 0.76 13.92 5.29
N ASP A 221 -0.38 13.90 4.59
CA ASP A 221 -1.62 14.59 4.93
C ASP A 221 -2.57 13.75 5.80
N GLU A 222 -2.22 12.48 6.05
CA GLU A 222 -3.03 11.64 6.94
C GLU A 222 -2.95 12.12 8.38
N ASN A 223 -4.11 12.14 9.03
CA ASN A 223 -4.21 12.49 10.44
C ASN A 223 -3.74 11.32 11.31
N ILE A 224 -2.51 11.42 11.82
CA ILE A 224 -1.96 10.48 12.81
C ILE A 224 -2.16 11.06 14.21
N PRO A 225 -2.97 10.41 15.07
CA PRO A 225 -3.14 10.83 16.45
C PRO A 225 -1.78 10.95 17.17
N GLY A 226 -1.55 12.11 17.82
CA GLY A 226 -0.29 12.40 18.50
C GLY A 226 0.71 13.22 17.67
N VAL A 227 0.46 13.43 16.37
CA VAL A 227 1.23 14.34 15.51
C VAL A 227 0.47 15.64 15.33
N THR A 228 1.15 16.78 15.51
CA THR A 228 0.55 18.09 15.22
C THR A 228 0.52 18.33 13.71
N PRO A 229 -0.59 18.87 13.15
CA PRO A 229 -0.68 19.20 11.74
C PRO A 229 0.42 20.17 11.29
N SER A 230 1.02 19.91 10.13
CA SER A 230 1.97 20.83 9.49
C SER A 230 1.25 21.92 8.69
N PRO A 231 1.72 23.19 8.71
CA PRO A 231 1.18 24.24 7.86
C PRO A 231 1.38 23.97 6.36
N THR A 232 2.33 23.10 5.99
CA THR A 232 2.58 22.72 4.59
C THR A 232 1.71 21.54 4.12
N GLY A 233 0.86 20.99 5.00
CA GLY A 233 0.03 19.82 4.72
C GLY A 233 0.74 18.47 4.89
N ASP A 234 2.07 18.42 4.92
CA ASP A 234 2.84 17.20 5.18
C ASP A 234 3.36 17.19 6.63
N SER A 235 2.65 16.49 7.50
CA SER A 235 2.95 16.39 8.94
C SER A 235 4.07 15.39 9.23
N LEU A 236 4.41 14.52 8.28
CA LEU A 236 5.41 13.46 8.45
C LEU A 236 6.80 13.82 7.89
N LEU A 237 6.88 14.87 7.09
CA LEU A 237 8.16 15.41 6.62
C LEU A 237 9.07 15.81 7.80
N LYS A 238 8.49 16.49 8.79
CA LYS A 238 9.12 16.83 10.07
C LYS A 238 8.07 16.69 11.18
N PRO A 239 7.88 15.48 11.73
CA PRO A 239 6.84 15.23 12.72
C PRO A 239 7.09 16.02 14.00
N HIS A 240 6.09 16.80 14.40
CA HIS A 240 6.06 17.47 15.69
C HIS A 240 5.02 16.76 16.56
N MET A 241 5.44 16.28 17.73
CA MET A 241 4.56 15.52 18.61
C MET A 241 3.72 16.46 19.48
N VAL A 242 2.46 16.07 19.72
CA VAL A 242 1.64 16.70 20.76
C VAL A 242 2.31 16.43 22.12
N LYS A 243 2.20 17.38 23.06
CA LYS A 243 2.72 17.19 24.42
C LYS A 243 2.11 15.92 25.03
N SER A 244 2.97 14.99 25.44
CA SER A 244 2.55 13.77 26.12
C SER A 244 2.22 14.04 27.58
N LEU A 245 1.21 13.35 28.09
CA LEU A 245 0.89 13.26 29.50
C LEU A 245 1.16 11.83 29.95
N THR A 246 2.00 11.65 30.96
CA THR A 246 2.19 10.34 31.57
C THR A 246 1.01 10.04 32.50
N CYS A 247 0.28 8.98 32.21
CA CYS A 247 -0.78 8.45 33.06
C CYS A 247 -0.52 6.98 33.39
N PHE A 248 -1.07 6.52 34.52
CA PHE A 248 -0.97 5.13 34.96
C PHE A 248 -2.34 4.47 34.79
N LEU A 249 -2.37 3.33 34.12
CA LEU A 249 -3.56 2.51 33.98
C LEU A 249 -3.40 1.29 34.89
N ASP A 250 -4.24 1.18 35.92
CA ASP A 250 -4.27 0.05 36.84
C ASP A 250 -5.52 -0.81 36.59
N ARG A 251 -5.40 -2.13 36.79
CA ARG A 251 -6.48 -3.12 36.63
C ARG A 251 -7.14 -3.17 35.24
N LEU A 252 -6.37 -3.04 34.16
CA LEU A 252 -6.88 -3.28 32.80
C LEU A 252 -7.27 -4.76 32.65
N SER A 253 -8.56 -5.03 32.41
CA SER A 253 -9.07 -6.36 32.03
C SER A 253 -9.56 -6.33 30.59
N ILE A 254 -9.02 -7.20 29.75
CA ILE A 254 -9.42 -7.34 28.34
C ILE A 254 -10.12 -8.68 28.19
N SER A 255 -11.44 -8.64 27.95
CA SER A 255 -12.23 -9.83 27.65
C SER A 255 -12.38 -9.97 26.14
N LEU A 256 -11.59 -10.86 25.53
CA LEU A 256 -11.74 -11.23 24.13
C LEU A 256 -12.80 -12.33 24.03
N HIS A 257 -13.66 -12.23 23.01
CA HIS A 257 -14.59 -13.31 22.69
C HIS A 257 -13.79 -14.58 22.28
N PRO A 258 -14.34 -15.79 22.50
CA PRO A 258 -13.66 -17.02 22.10
C PRO A 258 -13.27 -16.94 20.62
N SER A 259 -12.08 -17.47 20.29
CA SER A 259 -11.71 -17.68 18.88
C SER A 259 -12.79 -18.50 18.19
N LEU A 260 -12.92 -18.40 16.87
CA LEU A 260 -13.86 -19.21 16.10
C LEU A 260 -13.73 -20.70 16.46
N GLU A 261 -12.49 -21.18 16.57
CA GLU A 261 -12.16 -22.55 16.97
C GLU A 261 -12.66 -22.90 18.39
N LYS A 262 -12.57 -21.97 19.35
CA LYS A 262 -13.07 -22.17 20.72
C LYS A 262 -14.60 -22.10 20.77
N PHE A 263 -15.22 -21.23 19.97
CA PHE A 263 -16.66 -21.18 19.79
C PHE A 263 -17.20 -22.48 19.16
N GLU A 264 -16.56 -22.97 18.09
CA GLU A 264 -16.91 -24.23 17.43
C GLU A 264 -16.78 -25.41 18.39
N SER A 265 -15.70 -25.46 19.17
CA SER A 265 -15.50 -26.47 20.21
C SER A 265 -16.60 -26.44 21.28
N GLN A 266 -16.97 -25.24 21.74
CA GLN A 266 -18.04 -25.05 22.72
C GLN A 266 -19.42 -25.41 22.16
N LEU A 267 -19.70 -25.04 20.92
CA LEU A 267 -20.94 -25.39 20.22
C LEU A 267 -21.08 -26.91 20.07
N LEU A 268 -20.02 -27.59 19.62
CA LEU A 268 -19.98 -29.06 19.52
C LEU A 268 -20.21 -29.72 20.88
N GLN A 269 -19.59 -29.21 21.93
CA GLN A 269 -19.78 -29.72 23.28
C GLN A 269 -21.24 -29.57 23.73
N HIS A 270 -21.85 -28.40 23.52
CA HIS A 270 -23.23 -28.12 23.90
C HIS A 270 -24.24 -29.01 23.15
N VAL A 271 -24.09 -29.14 21.83
CA VAL A 271 -24.93 -30.04 21.00
C VAL A 271 -24.78 -31.49 21.45
N SER A 272 -23.56 -31.94 21.75
CA SER A 272 -23.33 -33.29 22.23
C SER A 272 -24.05 -33.53 23.56
N THR A 273 -23.97 -32.61 24.52
CA THR A 273 -24.72 -32.73 25.79
C THR A 273 -26.23 -32.76 25.61
N ASP A 274 -26.80 -32.00 24.67
CA ASP A 274 -28.24 -32.03 24.39
C ASP A 274 -28.68 -33.40 23.83
N CYS A 275 -27.89 -34.01 22.94
CA CYS A 275 -28.18 -35.34 22.40
C CYS A 275 -28.10 -36.47 23.44
N HIS A 276 -27.36 -36.29 24.53
CA HIS A 276 -27.27 -37.28 25.61
C HIS A 276 -28.38 -37.11 26.67
N ASN A 277 -29.17 -36.02 26.60
CA ASN A 277 -30.27 -35.73 27.52
C ASN A 277 -31.66 -36.08 26.96
N THR A 278 -31.73 -36.74 25.80
CA THR A 278 -32.94 -37.32 25.18
C THR A 278 -32.84 -38.84 25.15
#